data_AF-A0A515KJ71-F1
#
_entry.id   AF-A0A515KJ71-F1
#
_cell.length_a   1.000
_cell.length_b   1.000
_cell.length_c   1.000
_cell.angle_alpha   90.00
_cell.angle_beta   90.00
_cell.angle_gamma   90.00
#
_symmetry.space_group_name_H-M   'P 1'
#
loop_
_entity.id
_entity.type
_entity.pdbx_description
1 polymer ?
#
loop_
_entity_poly.entity_id
_entity_poly.type
_entity_poly.pdbx_seq_one_letter_code
_entity_poly.pdbx_strand_id
1 'polypeptide(L)'
;MTVYAEAIAGLFAFSLLLLFLFGPWQQTATDFARQIVFERRDQWFDLAHAGHIDFDSTEYRQVRDALNSLIRFAHELTLTRFIFAIAAGETEGPSESSKAIRRIVDEYAQGEARRIMTEARQAMFAMVALKSPLFLLVAAVIGTYALLIGGLTRFLNLFSGVEHAFGEQMEAEAESA
;
A
#
# COMPACT_ATOMS: atom_id res chain seq x y z
N MET A 1 42.28 2.75 10.46
CA MET A 1 41.65 3.85 9.70
C MET A 1 40.45 3.37 8.87
N THR A 2 40.50 2.18 8.27
CA THR A 2 39.39 1.60 7.48
C THR A 2 38.07 1.45 8.24
N VAL A 3 38.12 0.93 9.47
CA VAL A 3 36.94 0.74 10.34
C VAL A 3 36.16 2.04 10.58
N TYR A 4 36.86 3.17 10.78
CA TYR A 4 36.21 4.47 11.00
C TYR A 4 35.58 5.00 9.72
N ALA A 5 36.22 4.80 8.57
CA ALA A 5 35.67 5.21 7.27
C ALA A 5 34.38 4.43 6.93
N GLU A 6 34.37 3.12 7.20
CA GLU A 6 33.19 2.26 7.03
C GLU A 6 32.03 2.68 7.95
N ALA A 7 32.34 2.97 9.22
CA ALA A 7 31.33 3.43 10.18
C ALA A 7 30.70 4.77 9.75
N ILE A 8 31.51 5.72 9.28
CA ILE A 8 31.04 7.03 8.79
C ILE A 8 30.17 6.84 7.54
N ALA A 9 30.60 6.01 6.59
CA ALA A 9 29.82 5.73 5.38
C ALA A 9 28.46 5.08 5.73
N GLY A 10 28.44 4.15 6.68
CA GLY A 10 27.21 3.52 7.16
C GLY A 10 26.24 4.52 7.80
N LEU A 11 26.74 5.39 8.69
CA LEU A 11 25.92 6.44 9.31
C LEU A 11 25.37 7.42 8.28
N PHE A 12 26.19 7.80 7.29
CA PHE A 12 25.77 8.69 6.22
C PHE A 12 24.68 8.05 5.35
N ALA A 13 24.88 6.80 4.91
CA ALA A 13 23.89 6.07 4.13
C ALA A 13 22.57 5.88 4.89
N PHE A 14 22.65 5.53 6.17
CA PHE A 14 21.48 5.42 7.04
C PHE A 14 20.75 6.76 7.20
N SER A 15 21.49 7.86 7.37
CA SER A 15 20.90 9.20 7.45
C SER A 15 20.18 9.61 6.17
N LEU A 16 20.78 9.34 5.00
CA LEU A 16 20.14 9.57 3.70
C LEU A 16 18.88 8.73 3.53
N LEU A 17 18.92 7.46 3.95
CA LEU A 17 17.76 6.57 3.92
C LEU A 17 16.62 7.13 4.78
N LEU A 18 16.91 7.58 6.00
CA LEU A 18 15.91 8.21 6.87
C LEU A 18 15.34 9.49 6.24
N LEU A 19 16.19 10.37 5.69
CA LEU A 19 15.73 11.58 5.01
C LEU A 19 14.81 11.27 3.83
N PHE A 20 15.14 10.23 3.05
CA PHE A 20 14.30 9.78 1.94
C PHE A 20 12.95 9.21 2.42
N LEU A 21 12.98 8.32 3.41
CA LEU A 21 11.78 7.64 3.94
C LEU A 21 10.81 8.59 4.65
N PHE A 22 11.33 9.58 5.39
CA PHE A 22 10.51 10.54 6.13
C PHE A 22 10.17 11.81 5.35
N GLY A 23 10.86 12.08 4.23
CA GLY A 23 10.58 13.22 3.37
C GLY A 23 9.83 12.81 2.09
N PRO A 24 10.54 12.67 0.94
CA PRO A 24 9.92 12.42 -0.36
C PRO A 24 8.96 11.22 -0.40
N TRP A 25 9.34 10.10 0.24
CA TRP A 25 8.51 8.90 0.22
C TRP A 25 7.12 9.13 0.83
N GLN A 26 7.05 9.85 1.95
CA GLN A 26 5.77 10.15 2.60
C GLN A 26 4.87 11.03 1.75
N GLN A 27 5.45 11.96 0.99
CA GLN A 27 4.71 12.83 0.08
C GLN A 27 4.16 12.01 -1.08
N THR A 28 5.00 11.21 -1.74
CA THR A 28 4.59 10.34 -2.85
C THR A 28 3.47 9.38 -2.45
N ALA A 29 3.58 8.74 -1.28
CA ALA A 29 2.53 7.84 -0.79
C ALA A 29 1.20 8.57 -0.58
N THR A 30 1.25 9.81 -0.06
CA THR A 30 0.05 10.64 0.14
C THR A 30 -0.56 11.10 -1.18
N ASP A 31 0.25 11.53 -2.13
CA ASP A 31 -0.25 11.99 -3.42
C ASP A 31 -0.83 10.84 -4.24
N PHE A 32 -0.24 9.65 -4.17
CA PHE A 32 -0.79 8.45 -4.79
C PHE A 32 -2.18 8.10 -4.23
N ALA A 33 -2.35 8.13 -2.90
CA ALA A 33 -3.66 7.89 -2.31
C ALA A 33 -4.67 8.97 -2.65
N ARG A 34 -4.27 10.25 -2.69
CA ARG A 34 -5.14 11.34 -3.14
C ARG A 34 -5.60 11.14 -4.57
N GLN A 35 -4.70 10.75 -5.48
CA GLN A 35 -5.03 10.50 -6.87
C GLN A 35 -6.10 9.42 -7.01
N ILE A 36 -5.96 8.29 -6.29
CA ILE A 36 -6.98 7.24 -6.29
C ILE A 36 -8.33 7.79 -5.80
N VAL A 37 -8.35 8.59 -4.72
CA VAL A 37 -9.61 9.14 -4.21
C VAL A 37 -10.22 10.18 -5.16
N PHE A 38 -9.41 10.97 -5.87
CA PHE A 38 -9.90 11.85 -6.94
C PHE A 38 -10.59 11.05 -8.05
N GLU A 39 -9.99 9.96 -8.51
CA GLU A 39 -10.59 9.07 -9.52
C GLU A 39 -11.91 8.47 -9.05
N ARG A 40 -12.01 8.08 -7.76
CA ARG A 40 -13.28 7.58 -7.19
C ARG A 40 -14.33 8.67 -7.06
N ARG A 41 -13.93 9.91 -6.76
CA ARG A 41 -14.83 11.06 -6.74
C ARG A 41 -15.36 11.37 -8.14
N ASP A 42 -14.53 11.25 -9.16
CA ASP A 42 -14.96 11.48 -10.53
C ASP A 42 -15.94 10.38 -10.98
N GLN A 43 -15.71 9.11 -10.61
CA GLN A 43 -16.71 8.02 -10.79
C GLN A 43 -18.04 8.32 -10.08
N TRP A 44 -17.99 8.91 -8.88
CA TRP A 44 -19.21 9.34 -8.17
C TRP A 44 -19.95 10.47 -8.89
N PHE A 45 -19.22 11.38 -9.51
CA PHE A 45 -19.79 12.44 -10.34
C PHE A 45 -20.44 11.88 -11.60
N ASP A 46 -19.78 10.92 -12.27
CA ASP A 46 -20.30 10.28 -13.48
C ASP A 46 -21.63 9.55 -13.24
N LEU A 47 -21.78 8.90 -12.08
CA LEU A 47 -23.06 8.30 -11.66
C LEU A 47 -24.19 9.33 -11.57
N ALA A 48 -23.91 10.49 -10.96
CA ALA A 48 -24.88 11.56 -10.84
C ALA A 48 -25.23 12.15 -12.22
N HIS A 49 -24.21 12.34 -13.07
CA HIS A 49 -24.39 12.81 -14.45
C HIS A 49 -25.24 11.84 -15.28
N ALA A 50 -25.08 10.52 -15.07
CA ALA A 50 -25.89 9.49 -15.72
C ALA A 50 -27.34 9.42 -15.22
N GLY A 51 -27.71 10.22 -14.21
CA GLY A 51 -29.07 10.29 -13.68
C GLY A 51 -29.41 9.24 -12.62
N HIS A 52 -28.42 8.47 -12.15
CA HIS A 52 -28.61 7.48 -11.09
C HIS A 52 -28.80 8.11 -9.71
N ILE A 53 -28.28 9.32 -9.52
CA ILE A 53 -28.45 10.10 -8.29
C ILE A 53 -28.53 11.59 -8.63
N ASP A 54 -29.42 12.30 -7.95
CA ASP A 54 -29.54 13.76 -8.11
C ASP A 54 -28.36 14.47 -7.43
N PHE A 55 -27.76 15.44 -8.12
CA PHE A 55 -26.72 16.32 -7.57
C PHE A 55 -27.21 17.11 -6.35
N ASP A 56 -28.51 17.40 -6.28
CA ASP A 56 -29.13 18.11 -5.17
C ASP A 56 -29.58 17.19 -4.03
N SER A 57 -29.41 15.87 -4.17
CA SER A 57 -29.69 14.92 -3.10
C SER A 57 -28.71 15.11 -1.92
N THR A 58 -29.21 14.79 -0.73
CA THR A 58 -28.38 14.89 0.49
C THR A 58 -27.31 13.80 0.50
N GLU A 59 -27.63 12.64 -0.06
CA GLU A 59 -26.78 11.47 -0.18
C GLU A 59 -25.59 11.75 -1.10
N TYR A 60 -25.84 12.41 -2.25
CA TYR A 60 -24.79 12.85 -3.17
C TYR A 60 -23.78 13.76 -2.47
N ARG A 61 -24.27 14.80 -1.79
CA ARG A 61 -23.42 15.75 -1.06
C ARG A 61 -22.62 15.07 0.03
N GLN A 62 -23.23 14.19 0.83
CA GLN A 62 -22.53 13.52 1.93
C GLN A 62 -21.40 12.60 1.45
N VAL A 63 -21.62 11.83 0.38
CA VAL A 63 -20.55 10.97 -0.19
C VAL A 63 -19.44 11.84 -0.77
N ARG A 64 -19.79 12.89 -1.51
CA ARG A 64 -18.83 13.84 -2.07
C ARG A 64 -17.99 14.52 -0.98
N ASP A 65 -18.62 14.98 0.09
CA ASP A 65 -17.97 15.67 1.20
C ASP A 65 -17.05 14.70 1.98
N ALA A 66 -17.45 13.43 2.11
CA ALA A 66 -16.60 12.39 2.67
C ALA A 66 -15.34 12.15 1.82
N LEU A 67 -15.47 11.99 0.50
CA LEU A 67 -14.34 11.84 -0.41
C LEU A 67 -13.42 13.07 -0.38
N ASN A 68 -14.00 14.27 -0.38
CA ASN A 68 -13.25 15.51 -0.30
C ASN A 68 -12.48 15.64 1.03
N SER A 69 -13.09 15.18 2.13
CA SER A 69 -12.43 15.12 3.44
C SER A 69 -11.24 14.16 3.41
N LEU A 70 -11.39 12.98 2.80
CA LEU A 70 -10.27 12.04 2.64
C LEU A 70 -9.11 12.66 1.85
N ILE A 71 -9.39 13.38 0.76
CA ILE A 71 -8.35 14.06 -0.03
C ILE A 71 -7.64 15.15 0.78
N ARG A 72 -8.42 16.02 1.43
CA ARG A 72 -7.91 17.17 2.19
C ARG A 72 -7.05 16.70 3.36
N PHE A 73 -7.54 15.74 4.13
CA PHE A 73 -6.91 15.26 5.36
C PHE A 73 -6.02 14.02 5.16
N ALA A 74 -5.75 13.59 3.92
CA ALA A 74 -4.85 12.48 3.60
C ALA A 74 -3.48 12.59 4.27
N HIS A 75 -2.93 13.80 4.31
CA HIS A 75 -1.62 14.07 4.91
C HIS A 75 -1.62 14.02 6.44
N GLU A 76 -2.77 14.29 7.07
CA GLU A 76 -2.94 14.24 8.52
C GLU A 76 -3.28 12.84 9.06
N LEU A 77 -3.65 11.91 8.17
CA LEU A 77 -3.88 10.52 8.51
C LEU A 77 -2.54 9.84 8.84
N THR A 78 -2.26 9.77 10.14
CA THR A 78 -1.12 9.05 10.70
C THR A 78 -1.59 7.78 11.38
N LEU A 79 -0.71 6.77 11.43
CA LEU A 79 -0.98 5.51 12.13
C LEU A 79 -1.33 5.77 13.61
N THR A 80 -0.68 6.75 14.24
CA THR A 80 -0.92 7.12 15.64
C THR A 80 -2.35 7.62 15.84
N ARG A 81 -2.85 8.51 14.98
CA ARG A 81 -4.25 8.96 15.04
C ARG A 81 -5.22 7.80 14.80
N PHE A 82 -4.89 6.89 13.90
CA PHE A 82 -5.69 5.69 13.65
C PHE A 82 -5.76 4.76 14.87
N ILE A 83 -4.62 4.50 15.52
CA ILE A 83 -4.57 3.71 16.75
C ILE A 83 -5.32 4.41 17.89
N PHE A 84 -5.17 5.73 18.04
CA PHE A 84 -5.92 6.47 19.06
C PHE A 84 -7.42 6.44 18.82
N ALA A 85 -7.88 6.56 17.56
CA ALA A 85 -9.31 6.44 17.24
C ALA A 85 -9.87 5.06 17.61
N ILE A 86 -9.11 3.99 17.34
CA ILE A 86 -9.49 2.63 17.75
C ILE A 86 -9.49 2.49 19.28
N ALA A 87 -8.44 2.97 19.94
CA ALA A 87 -8.25 2.84 21.38
C ALA A 87 -9.25 3.68 22.19
N ALA A 88 -9.67 4.83 21.66
CA ALA A 88 -10.68 5.69 22.27
C ALA A 88 -12.10 5.07 22.22
N GLY A 89 -12.28 3.94 21.53
CA GLY A 89 -13.61 3.33 21.37
C GLY A 89 -14.56 4.20 20.54
N GLU A 90 -14.03 5.18 19.79
CA GLU A 90 -14.77 5.98 18.79
C GLU A 90 -15.07 5.15 17.53
N THR A 91 -15.47 3.89 17.72
CA THR A 91 -16.23 3.14 16.73
C THR A 91 -17.66 3.68 16.72
N GLU A 92 -17.83 4.96 16.38
CA GLU A 92 -19.12 5.64 16.30
C GLU A 92 -19.95 5.11 15.12
N GLY A 93 -20.58 3.96 15.31
CA GLY A 93 -21.63 3.45 14.42
C GLY A 93 -21.29 3.43 12.92
N PRO A 94 -22.29 3.26 12.04
CA PRO A 94 -22.07 3.49 10.62
C PRO A 94 -21.78 4.98 10.43
N SER A 95 -20.60 5.31 9.88
CA SER A 95 -20.22 6.68 9.52
C SER A 95 -21.37 7.39 8.77
N GLU A 96 -21.51 8.71 8.92
CA GLU A 96 -22.58 9.47 8.24
C GLU A 96 -22.65 9.15 6.74
N SER A 97 -21.49 9.01 6.08
CA SER A 97 -21.40 8.53 4.69
C SER A 97 -22.03 7.15 4.46
N SER A 98 -21.82 6.18 5.37
CA SER A 98 -22.44 4.85 5.28
C SER A 98 -23.95 4.89 5.51
N LYS A 99 -24.45 5.82 6.34
CA LYS A 99 -25.89 6.04 6.49
C LYS A 99 -26.49 6.67 5.23
N ALA A 100 -25.83 7.67 4.64
CA ALA A 100 -26.21 8.27 3.36
C ALA A 100 -26.32 7.23 2.25
N ILE A 101 -25.30 6.37 2.11
CA ILE A 101 -25.30 5.34 1.07
C ILE A 101 -26.51 4.42 1.18
N ARG A 102 -26.93 4.04 2.40
CA ARG A 102 -28.10 3.19 2.61
C ARG A 102 -29.44 3.86 2.29
N ARG A 103 -29.48 5.20 2.19
CA ARG A 103 -30.70 5.97 1.86
C ARG A 103 -30.87 6.18 0.36
N ILE A 104 -29.85 5.86 -0.45
CA ILE A 104 -29.93 5.92 -1.91
C ILE A 104 -31.00 4.92 -2.38
N VAL A 105 -31.96 5.43 -3.16
CA VAL A 105 -33.11 4.66 -3.67
C VAL A 105 -32.70 3.68 -4.77
N ASP A 106 -31.83 4.09 -5.68
CA ASP A 106 -31.31 3.22 -6.74
C ASP A 106 -30.31 2.20 -6.16
N GLU A 107 -30.63 0.90 -6.27
CA GLU A 107 -29.78 -0.20 -5.81
C GLU A 107 -28.42 -0.22 -6.52
N TYR A 108 -28.38 0.14 -7.80
CA TYR A 108 -27.14 0.20 -8.57
C TYR A 108 -26.23 1.33 -8.03
N ALA A 109 -26.79 2.54 -7.90
CA ALA A 109 -26.07 3.68 -7.33
C ALA A 109 -25.60 3.41 -5.89
N GLN A 110 -26.43 2.72 -5.10
CA GLN A 110 -26.06 2.33 -3.73
C GLN A 110 -24.86 1.37 -3.73
N GLY A 111 -24.90 0.33 -4.56
CA GLY A 111 -23.81 -0.65 -4.68
C GLY A 111 -22.50 0.02 -5.08
N GLU A 112 -22.56 0.90 -6.07
CA GLU A 112 -21.39 1.59 -6.59
C GLU A 112 -20.84 2.62 -5.59
N ALA A 113 -21.70 3.34 -4.86
CA ALA A 113 -21.26 4.22 -3.77
C ALA A 113 -20.50 3.45 -2.67
N ARG A 114 -20.94 2.23 -2.32
CA ARG A 114 -20.21 1.37 -1.37
C ARG A 114 -18.85 0.96 -1.91
N ARG A 115 -18.77 0.58 -3.19
CA ARG A 115 -17.52 0.21 -3.85
C ARG A 115 -16.53 1.37 -3.83
N ILE A 116 -16.94 2.54 -4.33
CA ILE A 116 -16.17 3.79 -4.35
C ILE A 116 -15.62 4.12 -2.95
N MET A 117 -16.48 4.13 -1.92
CA MET A 117 -16.05 4.46 -0.56
C MET A 117 -15.11 3.42 0.04
N THR A 118 -15.31 2.13 -0.28
CA THR A 118 -14.44 1.06 0.20
C THR A 118 -13.05 1.16 -0.43
N GLU A 119 -12.97 1.38 -1.73
CA GLU A 119 -11.71 1.55 -2.45
C GLU A 119 -10.96 2.81 -2.02
N ALA A 120 -11.69 3.93 -1.82
CA ALA A 120 -11.10 5.15 -1.29
C ALA A 120 -10.50 4.94 0.11
N ARG A 121 -11.20 4.23 1.00
CA ARG A 121 -10.71 3.89 2.34
C ARG A 121 -9.52 2.93 2.28
N GLN A 122 -9.56 1.91 1.43
CA GLN A 122 -8.46 0.98 1.23
C GLN A 122 -7.19 1.69 0.76
N ALA A 123 -7.31 2.65 -0.17
CA ALA A 123 -6.18 3.47 -0.60
C ALA A 123 -5.58 4.29 0.55
N MET A 124 -6.43 4.90 1.39
CA MET A 124 -5.99 5.64 2.57
C MET A 124 -5.32 4.73 3.60
N PHE A 125 -5.85 3.53 3.85
CA PHE A 125 -5.22 2.54 4.72
C PHE A 125 -3.87 2.06 4.20
N ALA A 126 -3.79 1.77 2.90
CA ALA A 126 -2.54 1.40 2.25
C ALA A 126 -1.49 2.50 2.42
N MET A 127 -1.85 3.77 2.20
CA MET A 127 -0.97 4.90 2.45
C MET A 127 -0.50 4.98 3.90
N VAL A 128 -1.40 4.84 4.87
CA VAL A 128 -1.03 4.87 6.30
C VAL A 128 -0.04 3.74 6.63
N ALA A 129 -0.26 2.54 6.07
CA ALA A 129 0.67 1.42 6.22
C ALA A 129 2.03 1.70 5.55
N LEU A 130 2.05 2.19 4.31
CA LEU A 130 3.26 2.53 3.55
C LEU A 130 4.09 3.64 4.21
N LYS A 131 3.44 4.56 4.94
CA LYS A 131 4.10 5.62 5.70
C LYS A 131 4.61 5.16 7.06
N SER A 132 4.17 4.01 7.56
CA SER A 132 4.57 3.49 8.87
C SER A 132 6.02 2.99 8.83
N PRO A 133 6.94 3.56 9.63
CA PRO A 133 8.32 3.11 9.69
C PRO A 133 8.44 1.64 10.13
N LEU A 134 7.55 1.21 11.03
CA LEU A 134 7.50 -0.18 11.49
C LEU A 134 7.12 -1.13 10.35
N PHE A 135 6.13 -0.76 9.53
CA PHE A 135 5.72 -1.57 8.39
C PHE A 135 6.85 -1.68 7.36
N LEU A 136 7.53 -0.58 7.05
CA LEU A 136 8.68 -0.58 6.16
C LEU A 136 9.83 -1.46 6.69
N LEU A 137 10.10 -1.41 7.99
CA LEU A 137 11.13 -2.24 8.61
C LEU A 137 10.77 -3.74 8.54
N VAL A 138 9.52 -4.10 8.87
CA VAL A 138 9.04 -5.48 8.75
C VAL A 138 9.10 -5.96 7.30
N ALA A 139 8.65 -5.13 6.34
CA ALA A 139 8.71 -5.45 4.92
C ALA A 139 10.16 -5.62 4.42
N ALA A 140 11.09 -4.78 4.90
CA ALA A 140 12.51 -4.91 4.58
C ALA A 140 13.11 -6.22 5.13
N VAL A 141 12.77 -6.61 6.36
CA VAL A 141 13.22 -7.88 6.96
C VAL A 141 12.65 -9.07 6.17
N ILE A 142 11.35 -9.09 5.90
CA ILE A 142 10.70 -10.17 5.13
C ILE A 142 11.28 -10.24 3.71
N GLY A 143 11.44 -9.09 3.04
CA GLY A 143 12.01 -9.02 1.70
C GLY A 143 13.45 -9.53 1.66
N THR A 144 14.27 -9.17 2.65
CA THR A 144 15.65 -9.67 2.78
C THR A 144 15.65 -11.18 3.01
N TYR A 145 14.79 -11.68 3.90
CA TYR A 145 14.65 -13.13 4.15
C TYR A 145 14.19 -13.90 2.91
N ALA A 146 13.21 -13.38 2.18
CA ALA A 146 12.71 -13.98 0.94
C ALA A 146 13.78 -14.00 -0.16
N LEU A 147 14.59 -12.93 -0.28
CA LEU A 147 15.72 -12.88 -1.20
C LEU A 147 16.81 -13.89 -0.82
N LEU A 148 17.08 -14.09 0.48
CA LEU A 148 18.04 -15.09 0.95
C LEU A 148 17.57 -16.51 0.63
N ILE A 149 16.30 -16.85 0.87
CA ILE A 149 15.75 -18.17 0.53
C ILE A 149 15.65 -18.37 -0.98
N GLY A 150 15.10 -17.40 -1.71
CA GLY A 150 14.96 -17.46 -3.16
C GLY A 150 16.31 -17.48 -3.89
N GLY A 151 17.30 -16.79 -3.34
CA GLY A 151 18.69 -16.84 -3.79
C GLY A 151 19.33 -18.19 -3.51
N LEU A 152 19.10 -18.75 -2.31
CA LEU A 152 19.61 -20.06 -1.92
C LEU A 152 19.01 -21.19 -2.76
N THR A 153 17.70 -21.17 -3.04
CA THR A 153 17.07 -22.19 -3.90
C THR A 153 17.54 -22.10 -5.34
N ARG A 154 17.72 -20.90 -5.89
CA ARG A 154 18.33 -20.71 -7.21
C ARG A 154 19.78 -21.19 -7.26
N PHE A 155 20.55 -20.95 -6.20
CA PHE A 155 21.94 -21.38 -6.09
C PHE A 155 22.06 -22.91 -5.97
N LEU A 156 21.23 -23.56 -5.15
CA LEU A 156 21.20 -25.02 -5.01
C LEU A 156 20.76 -25.72 -6.31
N ASN A 157 19.79 -25.17 -7.03
CA ASN A 157 19.38 -25.70 -8.35
C ASN A 157 20.47 -25.54 -9.41
N LEU A 158 21.34 -24.52 -9.29
CA LEU A 158 22.49 -24.37 -10.16
C LEU A 158 23.55 -25.44 -9.86
N PHE A 159 23.78 -25.72 -8.58
CA PHE A 159 24.75 -26.73 -8.14
C PHE A 159 24.32 -28.16 -8.49
N SER A 160 23.04 -28.50 -8.35
CA SER A 160 22.54 -29.83 -8.77
C SER A 160 22.62 -30.03 -10.28
N GLY A 161 22.42 -28.96 -11.07
CA GLY A 161 22.63 -29.01 -12.53
C GLY A 161 24.10 -29.21 -12.92
N VAL A 162 25.03 -28.66 -12.13
CA VAL A 162 26.48 -28.85 -12.32
C VAL A 162 26.89 -30.27 -11.95
N GLU A 163 26.40 -30.84 -10.84
CA GLU A 163 26.70 -32.23 -10.46
C GLU A 163 26.22 -33.23 -11.52
N HIS A 164 25.03 -33.03 -12.10
CA HIS A 164 24.55 -33.88 -13.19
C HIS A 164 25.42 -33.77 -14.46
N ALA A 165 25.82 -32.55 -14.84
CA ALA A 165 26.69 -32.36 -16.01
C ALA A 165 28.10 -32.93 -15.81
N PHE A 166 28.65 -32.84 -14.59
CA PHE A 166 29.93 -33.47 -14.24
C PHE A 166 29.83 -35.00 -14.19
N GLY A 167 28.71 -35.55 -13.70
CA GLY A 167 28.47 -36.99 -13.68
C GLY A 167 28.45 -37.61 -15.09
N GLU A 168 27.73 -36.98 -16.02
CA GLU A 168 27.66 -37.45 -17.42
C GLU A 168 29.03 -37.39 -18.12
N GLN A 169 29.87 -36.40 -17.82
CA GLN A 169 31.23 -36.33 -18.38
C GLN A 169 32.16 -37.41 -17.80
N MET A 170 32.05 -37.71 -16.50
CA MET A 170 32.88 -38.77 -15.89
C MET A 170 32.51 -40.16 -16.38
N GLU A 171 31.23 -40.45 -16.62
CA GLU A 171 30.80 -41.71 -17.25
C GLU A 171 31.29 -41.81 -18.70
N ALA A 172 31.19 -40.73 -19.47
CA ALA A 172 31.68 -40.70 -20.85
C ALA A 172 33.20 -40.89 -20.95
N GLU A 173 33.97 -40.31 -20.02
CA GLU A 173 35.43 -40.53 -19.96
C GLU A 173 35.79 -41.95 -19.52
N ALA A 174 35.05 -42.53 -18.56
CA ALA A 174 35.27 -43.90 -18.07
C ALA A 174 34.93 -44.98 -19.11
N GLU A 175 33.97 -44.75 -20.00
CA GLU A 175 33.66 -45.67 -21.11
C GLU A 175 34.66 -45.57 -22.28
N SER A 176 35.42 -44.48 -22.36
CA SER A 176 36.39 -44.21 -23.44
C SER A 176 37.82 -44.67 -23.13
N ALA A 177 38.09 -45.09 -21.89
CA ALA A 177 39.39 -45.54 -21.39
C ALA A 177 39.49 -47.08 -21.29
#